data_AF-A0A2V7VC86-F1
#
_entry.id   AF-A0A2V7VC86-F1
#
_cell.length_a   1.000
_cell.length_b   1.000
_cell.length_c   1.000
_cell.angle_alpha   90.00
_cell.angle_beta   90.00
_cell.angle_gamma   90.00
#
_symmetry.space_group_name_H-M   'P 1'
#
loop_
_entity.id
_entity.type
_entity.pdbx_description
1 polymer ?
#
loop_
_entity_poly.entity_id
_entity_poly.type
_entity_poly.pdbx_seq_one_letter_code
_entity_poly.pdbx_strand_id
1 'polypeptide(L)'
;DPRLLAGSTPTSETARAAALPPVDRRRAEVASLRDNFTLGLPDQKRFGTADYKSKLSLDYVGQPSVAVGRDPLGTYVGGGVSFLFSDMLGNQSLGVIAQINGTFNDFGGVVAYQNRTHRWDWGAALQQIPYLTGGFATGTDVVNGVPVIVQEAELDRQIDRSATLFASYPFSRAQRFEL
;
A
#
# COMPACT_ATOMS: atom_id res chain seq x y z
N ASP A 1 75.44 -17.61 -41.15
CA ASP A 1 75.25 -16.24 -41.68
C ASP A 1 74.58 -15.41 -40.59
N PRO A 2 75.25 -14.39 -40.01
CA PRO A 2 74.71 -13.58 -38.91
C PRO A 2 73.43 -12.80 -39.26
N ARG A 3 73.04 -12.75 -40.54
CA ARG A 3 71.81 -12.11 -41.00
C ARG A 3 70.52 -12.83 -40.59
N LEU A 4 70.57 -14.09 -40.16
CA LEU A 4 69.39 -14.86 -39.75
C LEU A 4 68.90 -14.55 -38.31
N LEU A 5 69.69 -13.86 -37.50
CA LEU A 5 69.32 -13.43 -36.14
C LEU A 5 68.90 -11.96 -36.07
N ALA A 6 68.97 -11.24 -37.20
CA ALA A 6 68.43 -9.89 -37.30
C ALA A 6 66.90 -10.00 -37.40
N GLY A 7 66.22 -9.94 -36.26
CA GLY A 7 64.76 -9.94 -36.20
C GLY A 7 64.16 -8.90 -37.15
N SER A 8 63.01 -9.23 -37.73
CA SER A 8 62.29 -8.31 -38.61
C SER A 8 61.80 -7.08 -37.84
N THR A 9 61.82 -5.91 -38.48
CA THR A 9 61.16 -4.73 -37.94
C THR A 9 59.67 -5.03 -37.71
N PRO A 10 59.12 -4.73 -36.52
CA PRO A 10 57.72 -5.00 -36.22
C PRO A 10 56.82 -4.36 -37.27
N THR A 11 55.93 -5.13 -37.86
CA THR A 11 54.94 -4.61 -38.79
C THR A 11 53.89 -3.80 -38.03
N SER A 12 53.20 -2.90 -38.73
CA SER A 12 52.10 -2.09 -38.18
C SER A 12 51.05 -2.93 -37.44
N GLU A 13 50.91 -4.20 -37.78
CA GLU A 13 49.94 -5.12 -37.20
C GLU A 13 50.35 -5.57 -35.79
N THR A 14 51.62 -5.93 -35.58
CA THR A 14 52.17 -6.24 -34.25
C THR A 14 52.09 -5.06 -33.27
N ALA A 15 52.19 -3.83 -33.75
CA ALA A 15 52.03 -2.63 -32.92
C ALA A 15 50.58 -2.41 -32.43
N ARG A 16 49.58 -2.87 -33.20
CA ARG A 16 48.16 -2.82 -32.80
C ARG A 16 47.80 -3.88 -31.78
N ALA A 17 48.46 -5.04 -31.80
CA ALA A 17 48.23 -6.13 -30.84
C ALA A 17 48.71 -5.79 -29.41
N ALA A 18 49.65 -4.86 -29.26
CA ALA A 18 50.12 -4.37 -27.96
C ALA A 18 49.25 -3.23 -27.38
N ALA A 19 48.28 -2.73 -28.14
CA ALA A 19 47.38 -1.68 -27.68
C ALA A 19 46.13 -2.29 -27.02
N LEU A 20 45.85 -1.90 -25.77
CA LEU A 20 44.60 -2.28 -25.09
C LEU A 20 43.40 -1.71 -25.88
N PRO A 21 42.40 -2.52 -26.24
CA PRO A 21 41.18 -2.04 -26.88
C PRO A 21 40.44 -1.02 -25.99
N PRO A 22 39.79 0.02 -26.57
CA PRO A 22 39.75 0.37 -27.98
C PRO A 22 41.03 1.08 -28.44
N VAL A 23 41.59 0.65 -29.57
CA VAL A 23 42.82 1.22 -30.16
C VAL A 23 42.57 2.67 -30.62
N ASP A 24 41.38 2.95 -31.14
CA ASP A 24 40.86 4.30 -31.36
C ASP A 24 40.03 4.75 -30.14
N ARG A 25 40.70 5.37 -29.17
CA ARG A 25 40.00 6.06 -28.09
C ARG A 25 39.43 7.35 -28.68
N ARG A 26 38.12 7.40 -28.92
CA ARG A 26 37.41 8.65 -29.23
C ARG A 26 37.47 9.59 -28.03
N ARG A 27 38.60 10.29 -27.87
CA ARG A 27 38.77 11.33 -26.84
C ARG A 27 37.81 12.51 -27.04
N ALA A 28 37.20 12.62 -28.22
CA ALA A 28 36.33 13.72 -28.59
C ALA A 28 35.12 13.87 -27.66
N GLU A 29 34.51 12.78 -27.17
CA GLU A 29 33.35 12.85 -26.26
C GLU A 29 33.74 13.33 -24.85
N VAL A 30 34.88 12.88 -24.33
CA VAL A 30 35.37 13.35 -23.01
C VAL A 30 35.92 14.77 -23.12
N ALA A 31 36.57 15.12 -24.24
CA ALA A 31 37.03 16.48 -24.51
C ALA A 31 35.86 17.45 -24.71
N SER A 32 34.79 17.04 -25.40
CA SER A 32 33.59 17.87 -25.56
C SER A 32 32.83 18.08 -24.26
N LEU A 33 32.83 17.10 -23.35
CA LEU A 33 32.30 17.25 -21.99
C LEU A 33 33.19 18.12 -21.10
N ARG A 34 34.51 18.11 -21.30
CA ARG A 34 35.45 19.00 -20.60
C ARG A 34 35.22 20.46 -20.99
N ASP A 35 35.04 20.72 -22.29
CA ASP A 35 34.87 22.07 -22.83
C ASP A 35 33.43 22.57 -22.70
N ASN A 36 32.46 21.65 -22.52
CA ASN A 36 31.06 21.97 -22.25
C ASN A 36 30.44 21.02 -21.22
N PHE A 37 30.59 21.37 -19.94
CA PHE A 37 30.06 20.62 -18.80
C PHE A 37 28.52 20.56 -18.74
N THR A 38 27.82 21.34 -19.58
CA THR A 38 26.35 21.34 -19.67
C THR A 38 25.82 20.48 -20.81
N LEU A 39 26.70 19.91 -21.63
CA LEU A 39 26.32 19.02 -22.72
C LEU A 39 25.60 17.79 -22.16
N GLY A 40 24.33 17.62 -22.54
CA GLY A 40 23.48 16.52 -22.06
C GLY A 40 22.73 16.81 -20.75
N LEU A 41 22.96 17.97 -20.10
CA LEU A 41 22.11 18.41 -19.00
C LEU A 41 20.78 18.95 -19.55
N PRO A 42 19.64 18.61 -18.93
CA PRO A 42 18.39 19.24 -19.25
C PRO A 42 18.48 20.75 -18.97
N ASP A 43 17.92 21.57 -19.87
CA ASP A 43 17.86 23.02 -19.74
C ASP A 43 17.18 23.40 -18.41
N GLN A 44 17.93 24.04 -17.50
CA GLN A 44 17.46 24.37 -16.16
C GLN A 44 16.28 25.35 -16.18
N LYS A 45 16.06 26.07 -17.28
CA LYS A 45 14.94 27.01 -17.44
C LYS A 45 13.58 26.31 -17.65
N ARG A 46 13.54 24.99 -17.82
CA ARG A 46 12.30 24.23 -18.12
C ARG A 46 11.53 23.77 -16.88
N PHE A 47 12.08 23.92 -15.68
CA PHE A 47 11.38 23.51 -14.47
C PHE A 47 10.55 24.67 -13.94
N GLY A 48 9.26 24.67 -14.26
CA GLY A 48 8.29 25.55 -13.61
C GLY A 48 8.04 25.09 -12.17
N THR A 49 7.96 26.04 -11.25
CA THR A 49 7.49 25.79 -9.88
C THR A 49 5.97 25.94 -9.84
N ALA A 50 5.27 25.00 -9.20
CA ALA A 50 3.84 25.09 -8.95
C ALA A 50 3.56 24.66 -7.50
N ASP A 51 2.54 25.27 -6.91
CA ASP A 51 2.10 24.89 -5.57
C ASP A 51 1.60 23.44 -5.55
N TYR A 52 2.00 22.70 -4.53
CA TYR A 52 1.53 21.34 -4.33
C TYR A 52 0.03 21.33 -4.02
N LYS A 53 -0.72 20.57 -4.83
CA LYS A 53 -2.15 20.35 -4.62
C LYS A 53 -2.36 18.91 -4.20
N SER A 54 -2.66 18.72 -2.92
CA SER A 54 -2.98 17.39 -2.37
C SER A 54 -4.21 16.83 -3.09
N LYS A 55 -4.08 15.60 -3.59
CA LYS A 55 -5.15 14.81 -4.18
C LYS A 55 -5.00 13.39 -3.68
N LEU A 56 -6.10 12.84 -3.15
CA LEU A 56 -6.16 11.43 -2.78
C LEU A 56 -6.23 10.57 -4.04
N SER A 57 -5.32 9.63 -4.15
CA SER A 57 -5.30 8.56 -5.15
C SER A 57 -5.27 7.22 -4.44
N LEU A 58 -5.80 6.17 -5.08
CA LEU A 58 -5.73 4.82 -4.54
C LEU A 58 -4.26 4.39 -4.48
N ASP A 59 -3.79 4.16 -3.26
CA ASP A 59 -2.40 3.79 -2.97
C ASP A 59 -2.27 2.29 -2.74
N TYR A 60 -3.26 1.71 -2.06
CA TYR A 60 -3.25 0.28 -1.74
C TYR A 60 -4.66 -0.32 -1.68
N VAL A 61 -4.77 -1.56 -2.14
CA VAL A 61 -5.93 -2.42 -1.95
C VAL A 61 -5.49 -3.60 -1.10
N GLY A 62 -6.09 -3.75 0.07
CA GLY A 62 -5.86 -4.91 0.92
C GLY A 62 -6.36 -6.18 0.27
N GLN A 63 -5.72 -7.30 0.59
CA GLN A 63 -6.09 -8.60 0.05
C GLN A 63 -7.58 -8.88 0.33
N PRO A 64 -8.43 -8.95 -0.70
CA PRO A 64 -9.82 -9.31 -0.49
C PRO A 64 -9.90 -10.77 -0.06
N SER A 65 -10.81 -11.06 0.86
CA SER A 65 -11.08 -12.41 1.32
C SER A 65 -12.56 -12.72 1.23
N VAL A 66 -12.86 -13.98 0.93
CA VAL A 66 -14.21 -14.53 0.88
C VAL A 66 -14.16 -15.94 1.46
N ALA A 67 -15.12 -16.26 2.31
CA ALA A 67 -15.34 -17.55 2.92
C ALA A 67 -16.83 -17.86 2.90
N VAL A 68 -17.18 -19.11 2.68
CA VAL A 68 -18.55 -19.61 2.78
C VAL A 68 -18.50 -20.94 3.53
N GLY A 69 -19.51 -21.20 4.33
CA GLY A 69 -19.55 -22.42 5.12
C GLY A 69 -20.91 -22.66 5.72
N ARG A 70 -20.99 -23.74 6.50
CA ARG A 70 -22.19 -24.12 7.24
C ARG A 70 -21.78 -24.65 8.60
N ASP A 71 -22.53 -24.26 9.61
CA ASP A 71 -22.41 -24.73 10.98
C ASP A 71 -23.81 -25.11 11.52
N PRO A 72 -23.92 -25.55 12.79
CA PRO A 72 -25.22 -25.86 13.40
C PRO A 72 -26.18 -24.66 13.52
N LEU A 73 -25.68 -23.42 13.43
CA LEU A 73 -26.48 -22.19 13.46
C LEU A 73 -26.95 -21.79 12.05
N GLY A 74 -26.35 -22.32 10.99
CA GLY A 74 -26.82 -22.16 9.63
C GLY A 74 -25.71 -22.05 8.59
N THR A 75 -26.08 -21.53 7.42
CA THR A 75 -25.08 -21.20 6.38
C THR A 75 -24.53 -19.82 6.68
N TYR A 76 -23.21 -19.66 6.55
CA TYR A 76 -22.55 -18.38 6.75
C TYR A 76 -21.70 -17.99 5.53
N VAL A 77 -21.55 -16.68 5.34
CA VAL A 77 -20.63 -16.03 4.44
C VAL A 77 -19.77 -15.06 5.24
N GLY A 78 -18.47 -15.09 4.97
CA GLY A 78 -17.49 -14.21 5.60
C GLY A 78 -16.60 -13.59 4.53
N GLY A 79 -16.06 -12.42 4.80
CA GLY A 79 -15.11 -11.81 3.89
C GLY A 79 -14.95 -10.33 4.13
N GLY A 80 -14.00 -9.73 3.45
CA GLY A 80 -13.76 -8.31 3.54
C GLY A 80 -12.72 -7.82 2.56
N VAL A 81 -12.69 -6.51 2.39
CA VAL A 81 -11.76 -5.78 1.53
C VAL A 81 -11.41 -4.46 2.20
N SER A 82 -10.21 -3.95 1.93
CA SER A 82 -9.80 -2.63 2.37
C SER A 82 -9.17 -1.84 1.23
N PHE A 83 -9.34 -0.52 1.30
CA PHE A 83 -8.80 0.45 0.36
C PHE A 83 -8.11 1.55 1.17
N LEU A 84 -6.91 1.93 0.73
CA LEU A 84 -6.17 3.06 1.25
C LEU A 84 -5.93 4.04 0.11
N PHE A 85 -6.38 5.27 0.31
CA PHE A 85 -6.09 6.38 -0.57
C PHE A 85 -5.11 7.31 0.13
N SER A 86 -4.07 7.76 -0.56
CA SER A 86 -3.11 8.73 -0.04
C SER A 86 -2.77 9.77 -1.10
N ASP A 87 -2.21 10.90 -0.67
CA ASP A 87 -1.62 11.86 -1.59
C ASP A 87 -0.12 11.58 -1.80
N MET A 88 0.49 12.22 -2.81
CA MET A 88 1.87 11.96 -3.21
C MET A 88 2.92 12.15 -2.09
N LEU A 89 2.60 12.96 -1.07
CA LEU A 89 3.49 13.23 0.07
C LEU A 89 3.11 12.45 1.34
N GLY A 90 2.01 11.68 1.33
CA GLY A 90 1.50 10.96 2.50
C GLY A 90 0.94 11.87 3.61
N ASN A 91 0.64 13.13 3.28
CA ASN A 91 0.07 14.11 4.19
C ASN A 91 -1.42 13.88 4.42
N GLN A 92 -2.13 13.32 3.45
CA GLN A 92 -3.54 12.98 3.58
C GLN A 92 -3.74 11.50 3.30
N SER A 93 -4.55 10.85 4.13
CA SER A 93 -4.92 9.44 3.94
C SER A 93 -6.39 9.20 4.24
N LEU A 94 -7.03 8.38 3.42
CA LEU A 94 -8.39 7.88 3.61
C LEU A 94 -8.36 6.35 3.56
N GLY A 95 -8.70 5.72 4.68
CA GLY A 95 -8.90 4.27 4.77
C GLY A 95 -10.38 3.91 4.69
N VAL A 96 -10.71 2.89 3.91
CA VAL A 96 -12.05 2.31 3.83
C VAL A 96 -11.92 0.80 4.01
N ILE A 97 -12.68 0.25 4.95
CA ILE A 97 -12.76 -1.19 5.20
C ILE A 97 -14.23 -1.58 5.11
N ALA A 98 -14.53 -2.66 4.40
CA ALA A 98 -15.84 -3.26 4.33
C ALA A 98 -15.71 -4.77 4.56
N GLN A 99 -16.59 -5.33 5.40
CA GLN A 99 -16.56 -6.74 5.76
C GLN A 99 -17.97 -7.26 6.01
N ILE A 100 -18.13 -8.57 5.84
CA ILE A 100 -19.32 -9.33 6.20
C ILE A 100 -18.86 -10.50 7.05
N ASN A 101 -19.53 -10.79 8.15
CA ASN A 101 -19.20 -11.91 9.03
C ASN A 101 -20.46 -12.62 9.53
N GLY A 102 -20.87 -13.69 8.86
CA GLY A 102 -22.07 -14.44 9.21
C GLY A 102 -23.09 -14.38 8.07
N THR A 103 -24.07 -13.50 8.18
CA THR A 103 -25.11 -13.30 7.16
C THR A 103 -24.92 -11.98 6.42
N PHE A 104 -25.67 -11.75 5.34
CA PHE A 104 -25.68 -10.45 4.67
C PHE A 104 -26.10 -9.28 5.57
N ASN A 105 -26.80 -9.57 6.67
CA ASN A 105 -27.18 -8.56 7.66
C ASN A 105 -25.98 -8.15 8.53
N ASP A 106 -24.90 -8.95 8.57
CA ASP A 106 -23.70 -8.75 9.38
C ASP A 106 -22.64 -7.90 8.64
N PHE A 107 -23.10 -6.85 7.96
CA PHE A 107 -22.21 -5.90 7.31
C PHE A 107 -21.55 -4.96 8.33
N GLY A 108 -20.22 -4.98 8.34
CA GLY A 108 -19.38 -4.06 9.09
C GLY A 108 -18.44 -3.26 8.20
N GLY A 109 -17.98 -2.13 8.69
CA GLY A 109 -17.02 -1.31 7.96
C GLY A 109 -16.52 -0.11 8.76
N VAL A 110 -15.41 0.44 8.27
CA VAL A 110 -14.75 1.62 8.83
C VAL A 110 -14.38 2.56 7.70
N VAL A 111 -14.62 3.85 7.89
CA VAL A 111 -14.09 4.91 7.04
C VAL A 111 -13.32 5.87 7.93
N ALA A 112 -12.02 6.06 7.65
CA ALA A 112 -11.15 6.91 8.45
C ALA A 112 -10.35 7.87 7.57
N TYR A 113 -10.42 9.16 7.86
CA TYR A 113 -9.64 10.20 7.19
C TYR A 113 -8.65 10.83 8.17
N GLN A 114 -7.45 11.13 7.68
CA GLN A 114 -6.42 11.84 8.44
C GLN A 114 -5.68 12.84 7.56
N ASN A 115 -5.36 14.00 8.13
CA ASN A 115 -4.67 15.10 7.48
C ASN A 115 -3.54 15.63 8.37
N ARG A 116 -2.33 15.60 7.83
CA ARG A 116 -1.05 16.01 8.42
C ARG A 116 -0.33 17.05 7.55
N THR A 117 -1.07 17.76 6.69
CA THR A 117 -0.49 18.74 5.75
C THR A 117 0.23 19.89 6.49
N HIS A 118 -0.24 20.22 7.69
CA HIS A 118 0.36 21.23 8.56
C HIS A 118 0.80 20.57 9.88
N ARG A 119 1.30 21.38 10.82
CA ARG A 119 1.67 20.89 12.16
C ARG A 119 0.52 20.19 12.89
N TRP A 120 -0.73 20.55 12.60
CA TRP A 120 -1.89 19.82 13.10
C TRP A 120 -2.02 18.48 12.38
N ASP A 121 -1.98 17.40 13.15
CA ASP A 121 -2.38 16.07 12.71
C ASP A 121 -3.79 15.82 13.23
N TRP A 122 -4.77 15.77 12.35
CA TRP A 122 -6.17 15.57 12.75
C TRP A 122 -6.85 14.58 11.83
N GLY A 123 -7.93 13.99 12.33
CA GLY A 123 -8.72 13.06 11.55
C GLY A 123 -10.06 12.74 12.18
N ALA A 124 -10.81 11.96 11.42
CA ALA A 124 -12.13 11.48 11.80
C ALA A 124 -12.30 10.04 11.33
N ALA A 125 -13.01 9.24 12.12
CA ALA A 125 -13.38 7.88 11.76
C ALA A 125 -14.86 7.63 12.03
N LEU A 126 -15.51 6.93 11.12
CA LEU A 126 -16.84 6.37 11.28
C LEU A 126 -16.71 4.85 11.23
N GLN A 127 -17.34 4.15 12.16
CA GLN A 127 -17.41 2.69 12.12
C GLN A 127 -18.82 2.17 12.38
N GLN A 128 -19.09 1.03 11.78
CA GLN A 128 -20.21 0.16 12.13
C GLN A 128 -19.67 -1.27 12.22
N ILE A 129 -19.84 -1.93 13.37
CA ILE A 129 -19.43 -3.33 13.55
C ILE A 129 -20.58 -4.10 14.18
N PRO A 130 -21.17 -5.07 13.47
CA PRO A 130 -22.13 -5.99 14.06
C PRO A 130 -21.41 -7.03 14.91
N TYR A 131 -21.92 -7.25 16.11
CA TYR A 131 -21.56 -8.35 17.00
C TYR A 131 -22.76 -9.28 17.11
N LEU A 132 -22.52 -10.55 16.77
CA LEU A 132 -23.49 -11.62 16.94
C LEU A 132 -23.11 -12.41 18.19
N THR A 133 -24.00 -12.43 19.16
CA THR A 133 -23.91 -13.29 20.34
C THR A 133 -25.09 -14.25 20.34
N GLY A 134 -24.96 -15.38 21.01
CA GLY A 134 -26.07 -16.31 21.08
C GLY A 134 -25.74 -17.60 21.79
N GLY A 135 -26.75 -18.45 21.90
CA GLY A 135 -26.67 -19.72 22.58
C GLY A 135 -27.75 -20.68 22.10
N PHE A 136 -27.84 -21.80 22.81
CA PHE A 136 -28.88 -22.78 22.59
C PHE A 136 -29.76 -22.90 23.83
N ALA A 137 -31.07 -22.80 23.62
CA ALA A 137 -32.07 -23.17 24.61
C ALA A 137 -32.61 -24.56 24.27
N THR A 138 -32.97 -25.34 25.28
CA THR A 138 -33.65 -26.63 25.09
C THR A 138 -35.04 -26.54 25.70
N GLY A 139 -36.05 -26.91 24.92
CA GLY A 139 -37.46 -26.90 25.31
C GLY A 139 -38.17 -28.18 24.89
N THR A 140 -39.47 -28.22 25.14
CA THR A 140 -40.36 -29.29 24.66
C THR A 140 -41.41 -28.69 23.74
N ASP A 141 -41.61 -29.28 22.58
CA ASP A 141 -42.65 -28.90 21.62
C ASP A 141 -43.49 -30.13 21.23
N VAL A 142 -44.67 -29.93 20.64
CA VAL A 142 -45.54 -31.02 20.19
C VAL A 142 -45.58 -31.06 18.67
N VAL A 143 -44.85 -31.99 18.07
CA VAL A 143 -44.85 -32.20 16.61
C VAL A 143 -45.74 -33.41 16.30
N ASN A 144 -46.80 -33.21 15.52
CA ASN A 144 -47.79 -34.25 15.18
C ASN A 144 -48.45 -34.94 16.40
N GLY A 145 -48.68 -34.19 17.49
CA GLY A 145 -49.31 -34.71 18.70
C GLY A 145 -48.39 -35.48 19.64
N VAL A 146 -47.08 -35.57 19.33
CA VAL A 146 -46.06 -36.22 20.18
C VAL A 146 -45.15 -35.16 20.80
N PRO A 147 -44.93 -35.16 22.13
CA PRO A 147 -43.96 -34.27 22.76
C PRO A 147 -42.54 -34.65 22.35
N VAL A 148 -41.79 -33.69 21.83
CA VAL A 148 -40.40 -33.83 21.39
C VAL A 148 -39.53 -32.80 22.11
N ILE A 149 -38.25 -33.14 22.30
CA ILE A 149 -37.26 -32.18 22.76
C ILE A 149 -36.84 -31.35 21.55
N VAL A 150 -36.94 -30.02 21.68
CA VAL A 150 -36.48 -29.07 20.68
C VAL A 150 -35.30 -28.29 21.23
N GLN A 151 -34.34 -28.00 20.34
CA GLN A 151 -33.23 -27.12 20.63
C GLN A 151 -33.39 -25.88 19.76
N GLU A 152 -33.50 -24.73 20.40
CA GLU A 152 -33.68 -23.44 19.77
C GLU A 152 -32.36 -22.66 19.81
N ALA A 153 -31.98 -22.07 18.68
CA ALA A 153 -30.86 -21.15 18.62
C ALA A 153 -31.36 -19.73 18.89
N GLU A 154 -30.87 -19.11 19.95
CA GLU A 154 -31.15 -17.71 20.27
C GLU A 154 -29.95 -16.87 19.85
N LEU A 155 -30.17 -15.92 18.95
CA LEU A 155 -29.14 -15.08 18.37
C LEU A 155 -29.49 -13.61 18.56
N ASP A 156 -28.65 -12.92 19.33
CA ASP A 156 -28.73 -11.49 19.57
C ASP A 156 -27.72 -10.75 18.71
N ARG A 157 -28.20 -9.72 18.01
CA ARG A 157 -27.39 -8.90 17.14
C ARG A 157 -27.31 -7.49 17.69
N GLN A 158 -26.09 -7.10 18.07
CA GLN A 158 -25.78 -5.73 18.44
C GLN A 158 -25.01 -5.06 17.32
N ILE A 159 -25.39 -3.83 16.93
CA ILE A 159 -24.67 -3.06 15.93
C ILE A 159 -24.04 -1.86 16.61
N ASP A 160 -22.73 -1.91 16.79
CA ASP A 160 -21.96 -0.82 17.36
C ASP A 160 -21.66 0.21 16.28
N ARG A 161 -22.09 1.45 16.50
CA ARG A 161 -21.83 2.59 15.62
C ARG A 161 -21.13 3.67 16.40
N SER A 162 -20.01 4.16 15.89
CA SER A 162 -19.33 5.28 16.51
C SER A 162 -18.75 6.26 15.49
N ALA A 163 -18.63 7.50 15.94
CA ALA A 163 -17.87 8.54 15.27
C ALA A 163 -16.77 9.00 16.22
N THR A 164 -15.54 9.08 15.70
CA THR A 164 -14.36 9.48 16.46
C THR A 164 -13.72 10.66 15.75
N LEU A 165 -13.36 11.67 16.52
CA LEU A 165 -12.49 12.77 16.08
C LEU A 165 -11.21 12.67 16.90
N PHE A 166 -10.09 13.00 16.27
CA PHE A 166 -8.81 13.09 16.96
C PHE A 166 -7.98 14.23 16.35
N ALA A 167 -7.18 14.87 17.18
CA ALA A 167 -6.25 15.89 16.77
C ALA A 167 -5.02 15.93 17.68
N SER A 168 -3.85 16.17 17.11
CA SER A 168 -2.63 16.43 17.86
C SER A 168 -1.84 17.59 17.28
N TYR A 169 -1.15 18.31 18.17
CA TYR A 169 -0.28 19.42 17.81
C TYR A 169 1.08 19.26 18.52
N PRO A 170 2.15 18.92 17.79
CA PRO A 170 3.48 18.79 18.35
C PRO A 170 4.15 20.16 18.54
N PHE A 171 4.49 20.48 19.79
CA PHE A 171 5.31 21.65 20.11
C PHE A 171 6.78 21.37 19.80
N SER A 172 7.25 20.16 20.11
CA SER A 172 8.61 19.65 19.86
C SER A 172 8.59 18.15 19.53
N ARG A 173 9.78 17.54 19.35
CA ARG A 173 9.89 16.07 19.15
C ARG A 173 9.47 15.27 20.40
N ALA A 174 9.40 15.90 21.56
CA ALA A 174 9.11 15.25 22.84
C ALA A 174 7.80 15.71 23.50
N GLN A 175 7.15 16.77 23.00
CA GLN A 175 5.96 17.37 23.61
C GLN A 175 4.90 17.65 22.56
N ARG A 176 3.68 17.19 22.80
CA ARG A 176 2.49 17.48 21.98
C ARG A 176 1.23 17.58 22.83
N PHE A 177 0.28 18.35 22.31
CA PHE A 177 -1.11 18.34 22.75
C PHE A 177 -1.88 17.28 21.94
N GLU A 178 -2.79 16.54 22.58
CA GLU A 178 -3.60 15.48 21.97
C GLU A 178 -5.05 15.60 22.46
N LEU A 179 -6.00 15.36 21.57
CA LEU A 179 -7.45 15.31 21.81
C LEU A 179 -8.08 14.22 20.95
#